data_AF-A0A493TMY4-F1
#
_entry.id   AF-A0A493TMY4-F1
#
_cell.length_a   1.000
_cell.length_b   1.000
_cell.length_c   1.000
_cell.angle_alpha   90.00
_cell.angle_beta   90.00
_cell.angle_gamma   90.00
#
_symmetry.space_group_name_H-M   'P 1'
#
loop_
_entity.id
_entity.type
_entity.pdbx_description
1 polymer ?
#
loop_
_entity_poly.entity_id
_entity_poly.type
_entity_poly.pdbx_seq_one_letter_code
_entity_poly.pdbx_strand_id
1 'polypeptide(L)'
;MAEPSPSSSSGGAPVPLIESELYFLIARFLTTGPCRRALEVLVQELEQHQLLPKRLDWEGNEHYRSYEELVLSNKHVAPDHLLQICKRIGPILDKEIPPSISRVNSLLGAGRQSLLRTSDNFTLINVLYILHNFFFLNTFALKMSIKFQTKFCVM
;
A
#
# COMPACT_ATOMS: atom_id res chain seq x y z
N MET A 1 17.77 -28.14 44.73
CA MET A 1 17.52 -26.83 44.09
C MET A 1 18.18 -26.85 42.73
N ALA A 2 17.39 -26.94 41.67
CA ALA A 2 17.76 -26.53 40.31
C ALA A 2 16.43 -26.41 39.54
N GLU A 3 15.88 -25.20 39.51
CA GLU A 3 14.78 -24.86 38.61
C GLU A 3 15.29 -24.85 37.17
N PRO A 4 14.51 -25.32 36.19
CA PRO A 4 14.73 -25.01 34.80
C PRO A 4 14.17 -23.61 34.49
N SER A 5 15.04 -22.71 34.05
CA SER A 5 14.70 -21.34 33.65
C SER A 5 13.80 -21.34 32.40
N PRO A 6 12.74 -20.50 32.34
CA PRO A 6 11.99 -20.31 31.11
C PRO A 6 12.78 -19.35 30.20
N SER A 7 13.20 -19.85 29.05
CA SER A 7 13.68 -19.02 27.95
C SER A 7 12.51 -18.21 27.41
N SER A 8 12.42 -16.95 27.83
CA SER A 8 11.52 -15.94 27.29
C SER A 8 11.96 -15.56 25.87
N SER A 9 11.64 -16.39 24.89
CA SER A 9 11.62 -15.97 23.49
C SER A 9 10.34 -15.17 23.28
N SER A 10 10.44 -13.84 23.39
CA SER A 10 9.40 -12.93 22.92
C SER A 10 9.25 -13.11 21.41
N GLY A 11 8.34 -14.00 21.03
CA GLY A 11 7.97 -14.30 19.66
C GLY A 11 7.26 -13.12 19.02
N GLY A 12 8.02 -12.16 18.52
CA GLY A 12 7.58 -11.38 17.37
C GLY A 12 7.57 -12.32 16.17
N ALA A 13 6.41 -12.49 15.54
CA ALA A 13 6.30 -13.30 14.32
C ALA A 13 7.34 -12.79 13.29
N PRO A 14 8.03 -13.68 12.56
CA PRO A 14 8.95 -13.26 11.51
C PRO A 14 8.18 -12.41 10.50
N VAL A 15 8.71 -11.21 10.24
CA VAL A 15 8.15 -10.30 9.23
C VAL A 15 8.17 -11.04 7.88
N PRO A 16 7.05 -11.06 7.12
CA PRO A 16 7.02 -11.68 5.81
C PRO A 16 8.13 -11.11 4.92
N LEU A 17 8.84 -11.96 4.16
CA LEU A 17 9.93 -11.54 3.28
C LEU A 17 9.53 -10.38 2.34
N ILE A 18 8.30 -10.44 1.81
CA ILE A 18 7.75 -9.40 0.94
C ILE A 18 7.61 -8.04 1.63
N GLU A 19 7.31 -8.03 2.93
CA GLU A 19 7.17 -6.79 3.70
C GLU A 19 8.56 -6.16 3.93
N SER A 20 9.56 -6.98 4.28
CA SER A 20 10.96 -6.56 4.38
C SER A 20 11.52 -6.01 3.06
N GLU A 21 11.22 -6.67 1.94
CA GLU A 21 11.58 -6.18 0.59
C GLU A 21 10.90 -4.86 0.27
N LEU A 22 9.64 -4.70 0.65
CA LEU A 22 8.90 -3.46 0.43
C LEU A 22 9.51 -2.29 1.21
N TYR A 23 9.87 -2.50 2.47
CA TYR A 23 10.58 -1.48 3.25
C TYR A 23 11.89 -1.05 2.60
N PHE A 24 12.69 -2.02 2.12
CA PHE A 24 13.91 -1.74 1.37
C PHE A 24 13.62 -0.92 0.10
N LEU A 25 12.60 -1.28 -0.68
CA LEU A 25 12.20 -0.55 -1.89
C LEU A 25 11.72 0.87 -1.60
N ILE A 26 11.01 1.09 -0.50
CA ILE A 26 10.59 2.44 -0.06
C ILE A 26 11.82 3.28 0.27
N ALA A 27 12.76 2.76 1.06
CA ALA A 27 14.01 3.46 1.36
C ALA A 27 14.80 3.77 0.07
N ARG A 28 14.85 2.81 -0.87
CA ARG A 28 15.49 3.01 -2.18
C ARG A 28 14.83 4.13 -2.97
N PHE A 29 13.51 4.21 -2.97
CA PHE A 29 12.74 5.27 -3.63
C PHE A 29 13.02 6.66 -3.03
N LEU A 30 13.03 6.76 -1.70
CA LEU A 30 13.28 8.03 -1.00
C LEU A 30 14.71 8.57 -1.23
N THR A 31 15.66 7.72 -1.62
CA THR A 31 17.06 8.11 -1.90
C THR A 31 17.17 9.18 -2.99
N THR A 32 16.26 9.16 -3.98
CA THR A 32 16.23 10.17 -5.07
C THR A 32 15.23 11.30 -4.84
N GLY A 33 14.48 11.26 -3.73
CA GLY A 33 13.44 12.22 -3.42
C GLY A 33 13.90 13.41 -2.57
N PRO A 34 13.00 14.39 -2.33
CA PRO A 34 13.27 15.51 -1.43
C PRO A 34 13.28 15.10 0.05
N CYS A 35 12.74 13.92 0.38
CA CYS A 35 12.51 13.45 1.75
C CYS A 35 13.77 12.80 2.39
N ARG A 36 14.93 13.46 2.34
CA ARG A 36 16.20 12.91 2.84
C ARG A 36 16.18 12.61 4.35
N ARG A 37 15.62 13.52 5.15
CA ARG A 37 15.48 13.31 6.61
C ARG A 37 14.61 12.10 6.95
N ALA A 38 13.56 11.87 6.17
CA ALA A 38 12.68 10.72 6.36
C ALA A 38 13.41 9.41 6.01
N LEU A 39 14.25 9.43 4.98
CA LEU A 39 15.10 8.29 4.63
C LEU A 39 16.08 7.94 5.75
N GLU A 40 16.78 8.93 6.31
CA GLU A 40 17.75 8.71 7.40
C GLU A 40 17.08 8.04 8.61
N VAL A 41 15.95 8.59 9.07
CA VAL A 41 15.17 8.00 10.17
C VAL A 41 14.67 6.61 9.79
N LEU A 42 14.14 6.43 8.58
CA LEU A 42 13.65 5.12 8.13
C LEU A 42 14.76 4.08 8.16
N VAL A 43 15.96 4.38 7.63
CA VAL A 43 17.09 3.44 7.63
C VAL A 43 17.48 3.04 9.06
N GLN A 44 17.53 4.00 9.98
CA GLN A 44 17.80 3.74 11.40
C GLN A 44 16.75 2.80 12.01
N GLU A 45 15.47 3.07 11.79
CA GLU A 45 14.36 2.24 12.28
C GLU A 45 14.41 0.82 11.67
N LEU A 46 14.73 0.71 10.37
CA LEU A 46 14.84 -0.58 9.69
C LEU A 46 15.95 -1.46 10.27
N GLU A 47 17.08 -0.87 10.63
CA GLU A 47 18.21 -1.58 11.27
C GLU A 47 17.91 -1.90 12.74
N GLN A 48 17.33 -0.95 13.49
CA GLN A 48 16.96 -1.14 14.90
C GLN A 48 15.92 -2.23 15.08
N HIS A 49 14.90 -2.27 14.21
CA HIS A 49 13.83 -3.26 14.25
C HIS A 49 14.13 -4.51 13.41
N GLN A 50 15.31 -4.59 12.79
CA GLN A 50 15.75 -5.73 11.97
C GLN A 50 14.72 -6.10 10.89
N LEU A 51 14.12 -5.09 10.26
CA LEU A 51 13.05 -5.25 9.26
C LEU A 51 13.59 -5.56 7.86
N LEU A 52 14.91 -5.50 7.66
CA LEU A 52 15.56 -5.75 6.38
C LEU A 52 15.64 -7.25 6.05
N PRO A 53 15.65 -7.63 4.75
CA PRO A 53 15.81 -9.02 4.34
C PRO A 53 17.12 -9.64 4.84
N LYS A 54 17.00 -10.65 5.68
CA LYS A 54 18.14 -11.41 6.21
C LYS A 54 18.73 -12.33 5.14
N ARG A 55 20.00 -12.69 5.31
CA ARG A 55 20.64 -13.71 4.48
C ARG A 55 20.55 -15.06 5.17
N LEU A 56 20.27 -16.11 4.41
CA LEU A 56 20.40 -17.48 4.87
C LEU A 56 21.78 -18.01 4.47
N ASP A 57 22.48 -18.59 5.43
CA ASP A 57 23.68 -19.35 5.17
C ASP A 57 23.34 -20.78 4.71
N TRP A 58 24.34 -21.53 4.26
CA TRP A 58 24.17 -22.90 3.76
C TRP A 58 23.69 -23.89 4.84
N GLU A 59 23.86 -23.54 6.12
CA GLU A 59 23.32 -24.25 7.28
C GLU A 59 21.88 -23.80 7.63
N GLY A 60 21.32 -22.82 6.92
CA GLY A 60 19.99 -22.27 7.17
C GLY A 60 19.93 -21.19 8.27
N ASN A 61 21.08 -20.73 8.76
CA ASN A 61 21.15 -19.67 9.77
C ASN A 61 20.89 -18.29 9.17
N GLU A 62 20.17 -17.44 9.91
CA GLU A 62 19.84 -16.07 9.49
C GLU A 62 20.93 -15.07 9.92
N HIS A 63 21.40 -14.27 8.96
CA HIS A 63 22.38 -13.21 9.18
C HIS A 63 21.78 -11.84 8.88
N TYR A 64 21.92 -10.95 9.86
CA TYR A 64 21.58 -9.53 9.72
C TYR A 64 22.52 -8.84 8.75
N ARG A 65 21.99 -7.83 8.06
CA ARG A 65 22.74 -6.99 7.11
C ARG A 65 22.35 -5.53 7.29
N SER A 66 23.30 -4.65 7.05
CA SER A 66 23.03 -3.21 6.99
C SER A 66 22.29 -2.84 5.71
N TYR A 67 21.64 -1.68 5.72
CA TYR A 67 20.98 -1.17 4.53
C TYR A 67 21.97 -0.96 3.38
N GLU A 68 23.18 -0.46 3.67
CA GLU A 68 24.23 -0.21 2.67
C GLU A 68 24.70 -1.51 2.00
N GLU A 69 24.91 -2.58 2.76
CA GLU A 69 25.26 -3.89 2.21
C GLU A 69 24.17 -4.43 1.28
N LEU A 70 22.90 -4.25 1.66
CA LEU A 70 21.77 -4.64 0.83
C LEU A 70 21.74 -3.86 -0.48
N VAL A 71 21.98 -2.55 -0.45
CA VAL A 71 22.09 -1.72 -1.66
C VAL A 71 23.25 -2.18 -2.55
N LEU A 72 24.41 -2.53 -1.95
CA LEU A 72 25.58 -3.01 -2.69
C LEU A 72 25.36 -4.40 -3.31
N SER A 73 24.60 -5.27 -2.65
CA SER A 73 24.21 -6.58 -3.21
C SER A 73 23.15 -6.47 -4.31
N ASN A 74 22.24 -5.49 -4.21
CA ASN A 74 21.11 -5.28 -5.11
C ASN A 74 21.31 -4.09 -6.05
N LYS A 75 22.47 -4.01 -6.72
CA LYS A 75 22.78 -2.90 -7.65
C LYS A 75 21.81 -2.78 -8.83
N HIS A 76 21.16 -3.88 -9.20
CA HIS A 76 20.16 -3.93 -10.26
C HIS A 76 18.85 -3.22 -9.88
N VAL A 77 18.61 -2.98 -8.58
CA VAL A 77 17.42 -2.30 -8.09
C VAL A 77 17.66 -0.79 -8.12
N ALA A 78 17.14 -0.17 -9.17
CA ALA A 78 17.15 1.27 -9.34
C ALA A 78 16.22 1.97 -8.32
N PRO A 79 16.46 3.24 -7.96
CA PRO A 79 15.58 4.00 -7.07
C PRO A 79 14.13 4.14 -7.54
N ASP A 80 13.89 4.11 -8.85
CA ASP A 80 12.56 4.17 -9.45
C ASP A 80 11.91 2.79 -9.63
N HIS A 81 12.56 1.71 -9.20
CA HIS A 81 12.09 0.34 -9.41
C HIS A 81 10.67 0.11 -8.86
N LEU A 82 10.38 0.60 -7.65
CA LEU A 82 9.05 0.52 -7.06
C LEU A 82 7.99 1.22 -7.92
N LEU A 83 8.33 2.40 -8.46
CA LEU A 83 7.44 3.16 -9.35
C LEU A 83 7.22 2.44 -10.68
N GLN A 84 8.26 1.79 -11.23
CA GLN A 84 8.14 0.98 -12.46
C GLN A 84 7.21 -0.20 -12.26
N ILE A 85 7.28 -0.89 -11.12
CA ILE A 85 6.36 -1.97 -10.76
C ILE A 85 4.93 -1.45 -10.76
N CYS A 86 4.65 -0.35 -10.05
CA CYS A 86 3.31 0.25 -9.99
C CYS A 86 2.77 0.65 -11.37
N LYS A 87 3.62 1.18 -12.26
CA LYS A 87 3.23 1.52 -13.64
C LYS A 87 2.92 0.30 -14.50
N ARG A 88 3.64 -0.80 -14.29
CA ARG A 88 3.50 -2.02 -15.09
C ARG A 88 2.28 -2.84 -14.68
N ILE A 89 1.90 -2.79 -13.40
CA ILE A 89 0.73 -3.50 -12.88
C ILE A 89 -0.57 -2.99 -13.52
N GLY A 90 -0.75 -1.68 -13.68
CA GLY A 90 -1.99 -1.10 -14.23
C GLY A 90 -2.44 -1.72 -15.56
N PRO A 91 -1.63 -1.66 -16.62
CA PRO A 91 -1.96 -2.25 -17.92
C PRO A 91 -2.17 -3.77 -17.91
N ILE A 92 -1.49 -4.49 -17.00
CA ILE A 92 -1.70 -5.94 -16.83
C ILE A 92 -3.09 -6.18 -16.26
N LEU A 93 -3.45 -5.43 -15.22
CA LEU A 93 -4.76 -5.52 -14.59
C LEU A 93 -5.90 -5.11 -15.53
N ASP A 94 -5.67 -4.14 -16.42
CA ASP A 94 -6.69 -3.64 -17.38
C ASP A 94 -7.10 -4.68 -18.42
N LYS A 95 -6.26 -5.68 -18.66
CA LYS A 95 -6.60 -6.82 -19.53
C LYS A 95 -7.57 -7.78 -18.86
N GLU A 96 -7.35 -8.07 -17.57
CA GLU A 96 -8.14 -9.05 -16.82
C GLU A 96 -9.49 -8.47 -16.36
N ILE A 97 -9.51 -7.20 -15.95
CA ILE A 97 -10.71 -6.52 -15.46
C ILE A 97 -10.74 -5.11 -16.06
N PRO A 98 -11.59 -4.78 -17.04
CA PRO A 98 -11.56 -3.47 -17.64
C PRO A 98 -12.01 -2.36 -16.66
N PRO A 99 -11.28 -1.23 -16.56
CA PRO A 99 -11.70 -0.08 -15.77
C PRO A 99 -12.92 0.62 -16.41
N SER A 100 -13.72 1.31 -15.59
CA SER A 100 -14.88 2.08 -16.09
C SER A 100 -14.47 3.24 -17.01
N ILE A 101 -13.23 3.72 -16.94
CA ILE A 101 -12.70 4.84 -17.73
C ILE A 101 -11.27 4.49 -18.15
N SER A 102 -11.00 4.34 -19.44
CA SER A 102 -9.72 3.76 -19.93
C SER A 102 -8.52 4.73 -19.97
N ARG A 103 -8.64 5.95 -19.41
CA ARG A 103 -7.62 7.02 -19.60
C ARG A 103 -6.97 7.51 -18.31
N VAL A 104 -7.38 7.03 -17.15
CA VAL A 104 -6.84 7.52 -15.87
C VAL A 104 -6.25 6.35 -15.09
N ASN A 105 -4.92 6.23 -15.13
CA ASN A 105 -4.18 5.27 -14.33
C ASN A 105 -3.69 5.98 -13.07
N SER A 106 -4.44 5.85 -11.98
CA SER A 106 -4.09 6.42 -10.68
C SER A 106 -3.79 5.31 -9.68
N LEU A 107 -2.63 5.38 -9.01
CA LEU A 107 -2.28 4.46 -7.91
C LEU A 107 -3.17 4.65 -6.69
N LEU A 108 -3.81 5.82 -6.57
CA LEU A 108 -4.70 6.21 -5.47
C LEU A 108 -6.18 6.08 -5.85
N GLY A 109 -6.48 5.41 -6.96
CA GLY A 109 -7.85 5.15 -7.38
C GLY A 109 -8.58 4.23 -6.41
N ALA A 110 -9.87 4.47 -6.24
CA ALA A 110 -10.75 3.63 -5.42
C ALA A 110 -11.74 2.83 -6.30
N GLY A 111 -12.27 1.74 -5.75
CA GLY A 111 -13.27 0.90 -6.43
C GLY A 111 -12.76 0.34 -7.76
N ARG A 112 -13.48 0.61 -8.86
CA ARG A 112 -13.13 0.11 -10.21
C ARG A 112 -11.85 0.70 -10.81
N GLN A 113 -11.35 1.78 -10.23
CA GLN A 113 -10.08 2.42 -10.61
C GLN A 113 -8.92 2.02 -9.68
N SER A 114 -9.15 1.12 -8.71
CA SER A 114 -8.11 0.64 -7.82
C SER A 114 -7.24 -0.42 -8.48
N LEU A 115 -5.93 -0.41 -8.20
CA LEU A 115 -4.99 -1.46 -8.60
C LEU A 115 -5.17 -2.78 -7.83
N LEU A 116 -5.95 -2.78 -6.75
CA LEU A 116 -6.24 -3.97 -5.95
C LEU A 116 -7.63 -4.55 -6.23
N ARG A 117 -8.19 -4.31 -7.43
CA ARG A 117 -9.49 -4.87 -7.81
C ARG A 117 -9.39 -6.39 -7.99
N THR A 118 -10.38 -7.09 -7.45
CA THR A 118 -10.56 -8.55 -7.58
C THR A 118 -11.90 -8.81 -8.22
N SER A 119 -12.03 -9.88 -9.01
CA SER A 119 -13.30 -10.36 -9.58
C SER A 119 -14.39 -10.56 -8.53
N ASP A 120 -14.01 -10.82 -7.29
CA ASP A 120 -14.92 -11.19 -6.19
C ASP A 120 -15.51 -9.99 -5.46
N ASN A 121 -15.00 -8.77 -5.71
CA ASN A 121 -15.52 -7.52 -5.16
C ASN A 121 -16.81 -7.04 -5.87
N PHE A 122 -17.49 -7.92 -6.61
CA PHE A 122 -18.48 -7.53 -7.60
C PHE A 122 -19.93 -7.49 -7.13
N THR A 123 -20.32 -7.98 -5.95
CA THR A 123 -21.77 -8.21 -5.73
C THR A 123 -22.44 -7.50 -4.55
N LEU A 124 -21.84 -7.31 -3.37
CA LEU A 124 -22.64 -6.82 -2.22
C LEU A 124 -22.23 -5.44 -1.69
N ILE A 125 -20.95 -5.14 -1.57
CA ILE A 125 -20.50 -3.86 -0.98
C ILE A 125 -20.71 -2.71 -1.96
N ASN A 126 -20.44 -2.91 -3.25
CA ASN A 126 -20.57 -1.85 -4.26
C ASN A 126 -22.04 -1.50 -4.59
N VAL A 127 -22.96 -2.47 -4.60
CA VAL A 127 -24.39 -2.17 -4.84
C VAL A 127 -24.97 -1.38 -3.68
N LEU A 128 -24.65 -1.73 -2.43
CA LEU A 128 -25.07 -0.93 -1.27
C LEU A 128 -24.45 0.46 -1.27
N TYR A 129 -23.15 0.59 -1.58
CA TYR A 129 -22.47 1.90 -1.61
C TYR A 129 -23.00 2.81 -2.72
N ILE A 130 -23.31 2.24 -3.88
CA ILE A 130 -23.89 2.95 -5.03
C ILE A 130 -25.35 3.31 -4.74
N LEU A 131 -26.17 2.42 -4.17
CA LEU A 131 -27.55 2.73 -3.81
C LEU A 131 -27.62 3.76 -2.67
N HIS A 132 -26.75 3.67 -1.67
CA HIS A 132 -26.68 4.64 -0.59
C HIS A 132 -26.24 6.01 -1.12
N ASN A 133 -25.21 6.10 -1.98
CA ASN A 133 -24.82 7.36 -2.60
C ASN A 133 -25.89 7.89 -3.57
N PHE A 134 -26.50 7.04 -4.40
CA PHE A 134 -27.54 7.45 -5.34
C PHE A 134 -28.79 7.95 -4.62
N PHE A 135 -29.19 7.31 -3.52
CA PHE A 135 -30.30 7.76 -2.69
C PHE A 135 -29.95 9.05 -1.94
N PHE A 136 -28.71 9.19 -1.44
CA PHE A 136 -28.25 10.38 -0.75
C PHE A 136 -28.17 11.59 -1.68
N LEU A 137 -27.62 11.44 -2.90
CA LEU A 137 -27.58 12.52 -3.89
C LEU A 137 -28.98 12.89 -4.42
N ASN A 138 -29.87 11.93 -4.68
CA ASN A 138 -31.23 12.25 -5.12
C ASN A 138 -32.07 12.91 -4.01
N THR A 139 -31.92 12.48 -2.76
CA THR A 139 -32.60 13.12 -1.63
C THR A 139 -32.05 14.53 -1.39
N PHE A 140 -30.74 14.74 -1.52
CA PHE A 140 -30.14 16.07 -1.38
C PHE A 140 -30.57 17.01 -2.53
N ALA A 141 -30.59 16.52 -3.78
CA ALA A 141 -31.03 17.27 -4.94
C ALA A 141 -32.52 17.66 -4.86
N LEU A 142 -33.41 16.75 -4.45
CA LEU A 142 -34.83 17.08 -4.24
C LEU A 142 -35.02 18.09 -3.09
N LYS A 143 -34.28 17.93 -1.98
CA LYS A 143 -34.40 18.81 -0.81
C LYS A 143 -33.85 20.22 -1.09
N MET A 144 -32.86 20.34 -1.97
CA MET A 144 -32.33 21.62 -2.45
C MET A 144 -33.27 22.30 -3.45
N SER A 145 -33.93 21.52 -4.33
CA SER A 145 -34.90 22.03 -5.30
C SER A 145 -36.20 22.52 -4.64
N ILE A 146 -36.72 21.81 -3.64
CA ILE A 146 -37.94 22.20 -2.90
C ILE A 146 -37.72 23.48 -2.07
N LYS A 147 -36.51 23.70 -1.54
CA LYS A 147 -36.17 24.89 -0.73
C LYS A 147 -35.95 26.14 -1.59
N PHE A 148 -35.67 25.98 -2.88
CA PHE A 148 -35.51 27.10 -3.82
C PHE A 148 -36.87 27.64 -4.32
N GLN A 149 -37.87 26.77 -4.50
CA GLN A 149 -39.23 27.17 -4.90
C GLN A 149 -40.04 27.84 -3.77
N THR A 150 -39.80 27.50 -2.51
CA THR A 150 -40.50 28.13 -1.36
C THR A 150 -39.97 29.51 -0.98
N LYS A 151 -38.79 29.92 -1.47
CA LYS A 151 -38.24 31.27 -1.25
C LYS A 151 -38.61 32.27 -2.35
N PHE A 152 -39.12 31.81 -3.50
CA PHE A 152 -39.52 32.66 -4.62
C PHE A 152 -41.04 32.91 -4.70
N CYS A 153 -41.84 32.24 -3.86
CA CYS A 153 -43.29 32.45 -3.76
C CYS A 153 -43.70 33.37 -2.58
N VAL A 154 -42.71 33.96 -1.88
CA VAL A 154 -42.92 34.98 -0.83
C VAL A 154 -42.05 36.20 -1.15
N MET A 155 -42.31 36.82 -2.31
CA MET A 155 -42.09 38.24 -2.59
C MET A 155 -43.14 38.70 -3.60
#